data_AF-A0A821XAT7-F1
#
_entry.id   AF-A0A821XAT7-F1
#
_cell.length_a   1.000
_cell.length_b   1.000
_cell.length_c   1.000
_cell.angle_alpha   90.00
_cell.angle_beta   90.00
_cell.angle_gamma   90.00
#
_symmetry.space_group_name_H-M   'P 1'
#
loop_
_entity.id
_entity.type
_entity.pdbx_description
1 polymer ?
#
loop_
_entity_poly.entity_id
_entity_poly.type
_entity_poly.pdbx_seq_one_letter_code
_entity_poly.pdbx_strand_id
1 'polypeptide(L)'
;MERIFTLAKSHLKLPNTYEFGIDKLSIKVIILLSIFVIFIIIISNTSSSNRQLIIKNITRSSDNFYPCIAVLVEFRTVDHIVAIVHNINHHIPSTWPIQIFHGKDNEAFIKNSTLASLIISGKIFLTYMNETYDRGRTNQLLTDPKFWQRIRGEKILLFQIDSAMCSNSPHKITDFLQYDYIGAPWDLSFFTFDRQYRVGNGGFSLRSRSKILALLALIPYDSKIPEDVWYAQNLHRVNGSIPSIEIAKTFSVESMYYVRPLGVHRFPWNCQFRADLAKTCPESMLIMPDFYPAIAIIVEFRAVDHLVAIVHNVNYHIPSTWPIQIFHGKDNEDFIRKSTLAPLIASGKIFLTLMEQFDDRF
;
A
#
# COMPACT_ATOMS: atom_id res chain seq x y z
N MET A 1 23.75 -65.15 -19.58
CA MET A 1 24.18 -64.62 -20.89
C MET A 1 24.42 -65.70 -21.96
N GLU A 2 24.14 -66.99 -21.71
CA GLU A 2 24.25 -68.07 -22.72
C GLU A 2 22.92 -68.64 -23.24
N ARG A 3 21.76 -68.12 -22.79
CA ARG A 3 20.43 -68.52 -23.31
C ARG A 3 19.73 -67.45 -24.17
N ILE A 4 20.34 -66.28 -24.33
CA ILE A 4 19.81 -65.17 -25.16
C ILE A 4 20.37 -65.22 -26.59
N PHE A 5 21.48 -65.94 -26.81
CA PHE A 5 22.12 -66.07 -28.14
C PHE A 5 21.47 -67.11 -29.07
N THR A 6 20.57 -67.97 -28.57
CA THR A 6 19.97 -69.07 -29.36
C THR A 6 18.69 -68.67 -30.11
N LEU A 7 18.11 -67.50 -29.85
CA LEU A 7 16.83 -67.06 -30.45
C LEU A 7 16.95 -66.01 -31.57
N ALA A 8 18.15 -65.48 -31.84
CA ALA A 8 18.36 -64.43 -32.85
C ALA A 8 18.83 -64.94 -34.22
N LYS A 9 18.91 -66.27 -34.45
CA LYS A 9 19.53 -66.86 -35.64
C LYS A 9 18.57 -67.49 -36.67
N SER A 10 17.25 -67.31 -36.57
CA SER A 10 16.28 -67.92 -37.50
C SER A 10 15.60 -67.01 -38.52
N HIS A 11 15.84 -65.68 -38.55
CA HIS A 11 15.08 -64.80 -39.45
C HIS A 11 15.82 -63.80 -40.34
N LEU A 12 17.15 -63.85 -40.43
CA LEU A 12 17.88 -63.01 -41.40
C LEU A 12 18.89 -63.86 -42.16
N LYS A 13 18.51 -64.27 -43.38
CA LYS A 13 19.46 -64.75 -44.40
C LYS A 13 20.31 -63.56 -44.85
N LEU A 14 21.57 -63.52 -44.42
CA LEU A 14 22.59 -62.66 -45.01
C LEU A 14 23.69 -63.53 -45.63
N PRO A 15 24.19 -63.20 -46.84
CA PRO A 15 25.24 -63.96 -47.51
C PRO A 15 26.60 -63.80 -46.82
N ASN A 16 27.42 -64.84 -46.92
CA ASN A 16 28.84 -64.84 -46.57
C ASN A 16 29.59 -63.71 -47.29
N THR A 17 30.29 -62.86 -46.55
CA THR A 17 31.74 -62.67 -46.62
C THR A 17 32.19 -61.58 -45.62
N TYR A 18 33.46 -61.69 -45.21
CA TYR A 18 34.25 -60.79 -44.36
C TYR A 18 34.19 -61.05 -42.84
N GLU A 19 35.09 -61.93 -42.39
CA GLU A 19 35.60 -61.96 -41.01
C GLU A 19 36.24 -60.62 -40.67
N PHE A 20 35.57 -59.81 -39.85
CA PHE A 20 36.22 -58.74 -39.09
C PHE A 20 36.58 -59.31 -37.71
N GLY A 21 37.86 -59.65 -37.52
CA GLY A 21 38.42 -59.94 -36.21
C GLY A 21 38.40 -58.68 -35.35
N ILE A 22 37.38 -58.54 -34.50
CA ILE A 22 37.34 -57.49 -33.49
C ILE A 22 38.02 -58.03 -32.24
N ASP A 23 39.25 -57.61 -31.98
CA ASP A 23 39.98 -57.98 -30.77
C ASP A 23 39.20 -57.62 -29.50
N LYS A 24 39.34 -58.42 -28.42
CA LYS A 24 38.69 -58.17 -27.11
C LYS A 24 38.99 -56.77 -26.55
N LEU A 25 40.10 -56.15 -26.96
CA LEU A 25 40.45 -54.77 -26.64
C LEU A 25 39.48 -53.77 -27.29
N SER A 26 39.11 -54.01 -28.55
CA SER A 26 38.19 -53.18 -29.33
C SER A 26 36.76 -53.22 -28.78
N ILE A 27 36.30 -54.38 -28.29
CA ILE A 27 34.97 -54.49 -27.63
C ILE A 27 34.94 -53.72 -26.30
N LYS A 28 36.01 -53.79 -25.49
CA LYS A 28 36.11 -53.02 -24.23
C LYS A 28 36.12 -51.51 -24.49
N VAL A 29 36.81 -51.07 -25.53
CA VAL A 29 36.83 -49.65 -25.94
C VAL A 29 35.44 -49.18 -26.38
N ILE A 30 34.70 -49.98 -27.15
CA ILE A 30 33.33 -49.64 -27.57
C ILE A 30 32.38 -49.54 -26.36
N ILE A 31 32.49 -50.46 -25.38
CA ILE A 31 31.67 -50.42 -24.16
C ILE A 31 32.01 -49.18 -23.32
N LEU A 32 33.30 -48.86 -23.15
CA LEU A 32 33.74 -47.66 -22.43
C LEU A 32 33.25 -46.37 -23.09
N LEU A 33 33.33 -46.29 -24.42
CA LEU A 33 32.79 -45.16 -25.19
C LEU A 33 31.28 -45.04 -25.04
N SER A 34 30.56 -46.17 -25.05
CA SER A 34 29.10 -46.18 -24.89
C SER A 34 28.68 -45.71 -23.49
N ILE A 35 29.39 -46.16 -22.45
CA ILE A 35 29.16 -45.71 -21.06
C ILE A 35 29.50 -44.21 -20.92
N PHE A 36 30.59 -43.74 -21.55
CA PHE A 36 30.97 -42.33 -21.54
C PHE A 36 29.93 -41.44 -22.20
N VAL A 37 29.35 -41.88 -23.33
CA VAL A 37 28.25 -41.15 -24.00
C VAL A 37 27.00 -41.11 -23.13
N ILE A 38 26.62 -42.22 -22.49
CA ILE A 38 25.48 -42.25 -21.55
C ILE A 38 25.74 -41.30 -20.36
N PHE A 39 26.96 -41.28 -19.83
CA PHE A 39 27.35 -40.38 -18.74
C PHE A 39 27.27 -38.91 -19.16
N ILE A 40 27.74 -38.55 -20.37
CA ILE A 40 27.60 -37.22 -20.95
C ILE A 40 26.12 -36.83 -21.09
N ILE A 41 25.26 -37.74 -21.53
CA ILE A 41 23.81 -37.50 -21.67
C ILE A 41 23.16 -37.28 -20.30
N ILE A 42 23.52 -38.07 -19.28
CA ILE A 42 23.00 -37.91 -17.91
C ILE A 42 23.45 -36.58 -17.30
N ILE A 43 24.72 -36.18 -17.48
CA ILE A 43 25.23 -34.87 -17.03
C ILE A 43 24.50 -33.74 -17.77
N SER A 44 24.27 -33.88 -19.08
CA SER A 44 23.58 -32.87 -19.88
C SER A 44 22.11 -32.71 -19.46
N ASN A 45 21.42 -33.81 -19.17
CA ASN A 45 20.01 -33.79 -18.72
C ASN A 45 19.85 -33.28 -17.28
N THR A 46 20.73 -33.66 -16.36
CA THR A 46 20.71 -33.16 -14.97
C THR A 46 21.14 -31.69 -14.89
N SER A 47 22.06 -31.26 -15.74
CA SER A 47 22.41 -29.84 -15.93
C SER A 47 21.25 -29.06 -16.53
N SER A 48 20.52 -29.61 -17.51
CA SER A 48 19.35 -28.95 -18.11
C SER A 48 18.18 -28.80 -17.14
N SER A 49 17.82 -29.83 -16.37
CA SER A 49 16.73 -29.76 -15.40
C SER A 49 17.04 -28.82 -14.24
N ASN A 50 18.26 -28.88 -13.70
CA ASN A 50 18.72 -27.96 -12.66
C ASN A 50 18.87 -26.54 -13.20
N ARG A 51 19.35 -26.36 -14.44
CA ARG A 51 19.43 -25.05 -15.10
C ARG A 51 18.03 -24.49 -15.40
N GLN A 52 17.04 -25.32 -15.73
CA GLN A 52 15.64 -24.86 -15.85
C GLN A 52 15.04 -24.48 -14.51
N LEU A 53 15.27 -25.24 -13.43
CA LEU A 53 14.82 -24.90 -12.08
C LEU A 53 15.53 -23.65 -11.53
N ILE A 54 16.83 -23.52 -11.78
CA ILE A 54 17.65 -22.36 -11.43
C ILE A 54 17.23 -21.16 -12.28
N ILE A 55 16.98 -21.30 -13.58
CA ILE A 55 16.44 -20.23 -14.43
C ILE A 55 15.04 -19.84 -13.96
N LYS A 56 14.15 -20.79 -13.62
CA LYS A 56 12.80 -20.50 -13.11
C LYS A 56 12.86 -19.74 -11.77
N ASN A 57 13.80 -20.09 -10.89
CA ASN A 57 14.03 -19.42 -9.61
C ASN A 57 14.76 -18.06 -9.76
N ILE A 58 15.69 -17.93 -10.71
CA ILE A 58 16.38 -16.68 -11.05
C ILE A 58 15.44 -15.71 -11.78
N THR A 59 14.54 -16.20 -12.63
CA THR A 59 13.52 -15.37 -13.29
C THR A 59 12.42 -14.87 -12.35
N ARG A 60 12.29 -15.46 -11.15
CA ARG A 60 11.33 -15.00 -10.14
C ARG A 60 11.84 -13.80 -9.32
N SER A 61 13.13 -13.47 -9.43
CA SER A 61 13.72 -12.22 -8.91
C SER A 61 14.13 -11.26 -10.02
N SER A 62 13.34 -11.18 -11.11
CA SER A 62 13.41 -9.99 -11.96
C SER A 62 12.79 -8.84 -11.18
N ASP A 63 13.58 -7.80 -10.94
CA ASP A 63 13.09 -6.52 -10.45
C ASP A 63 12.25 -5.86 -11.55
N ASN A 64 11.06 -6.42 -11.85
CA ASN A 64 10.02 -5.77 -12.65
C ASN A 64 9.90 -4.31 -12.21
N PHE A 65 10.26 -3.43 -13.13
CA PHE A 65 10.09 -2.00 -13.02
C PHE A 65 8.84 -1.61 -13.82
N TYR A 66 7.88 -0.97 -13.16
CA TYR A 66 6.56 -0.73 -13.71
C TYR A 66 6.44 0.69 -14.27
N PRO A 67 5.83 0.90 -15.47
CA PRO A 67 5.59 2.24 -15.98
C PRO A 67 4.78 3.09 -15.01
N CYS A 68 3.82 2.47 -14.31
CA CYS A 68 3.01 3.10 -13.29
C CYS A 68 2.83 2.17 -12.09
N ILE A 69 2.78 2.72 -10.88
CA ILE A 69 2.69 2.00 -9.63
C ILE A 69 1.98 2.84 -8.56
N ALA A 70 1.27 2.21 -7.64
CA ALA A 70 0.81 2.87 -6.42
C ALA A 70 1.70 2.48 -5.24
N VAL A 71 2.02 3.44 -4.37
CA VAL A 71 2.98 3.27 -3.27
C VAL A 71 2.37 3.72 -1.96
N LEU A 72 2.49 2.87 -0.95
CA LEU A 72 2.12 3.15 0.44
C LEU A 72 3.33 2.91 1.34
N VAL A 73 3.51 3.78 2.32
CA VAL A 73 4.46 3.58 3.42
C VAL A 73 3.68 3.58 4.73
N GLU A 74 3.69 2.45 5.45
CA GLU A 74 3.07 2.35 6.78
C GLU A 74 3.79 1.28 7.58
N PHE A 75 4.16 1.59 8.82
CA PHE A 75 4.90 0.68 9.71
C PHE A 75 4.03 0.15 10.85
N ARG A 76 2.87 0.77 11.08
CA ARG A 76 1.96 0.45 12.19
C ARG A 76 0.98 -0.65 11.79
N THR A 77 0.47 -1.32 12.81
CA THR A 77 -0.59 -2.33 12.71
C THR A 77 -1.94 -1.63 12.91
N VAL A 78 -2.53 -1.17 11.81
CA VAL A 78 -3.81 -0.43 11.84
C VAL A 78 -4.77 -1.00 10.81
N ASP A 79 -5.97 -1.41 11.23
CA ASP A 79 -7.01 -1.99 10.35
C ASP A 79 -7.35 -1.11 9.16
N HIS A 80 -7.26 0.20 9.37
CA HIS A 80 -7.52 1.19 8.34
C HIS A 80 -6.66 1.00 7.07
N ILE A 81 -5.44 0.47 7.18
CA ILE A 81 -4.57 0.21 6.02
C ILE A 81 -5.25 -0.72 5.00
N VAL A 82 -5.99 -1.73 5.47
CA VAL A 82 -6.60 -2.75 4.62
C VAL A 82 -7.71 -2.13 3.77
N ALA A 83 -8.57 -1.32 4.39
CA ALA A 83 -9.64 -0.62 3.70
C ALA A 83 -9.10 0.37 2.65
N ILE A 84 -8.05 1.12 3.00
CA ILE A 84 -7.45 2.12 2.10
C ILE A 84 -6.78 1.45 0.91
N VAL A 85 -6.03 0.36 1.12
CA VAL A 85 -5.40 -0.36 0.00
C VAL A 85 -6.44 -0.96 -0.94
N HIS A 86 -7.55 -1.51 -0.41
CA HIS A 86 -8.65 -1.98 -1.27
C HIS A 86 -9.32 -0.84 -2.03
N ASN A 87 -9.54 0.31 -1.38
CA ASN A 87 -10.06 1.51 -2.03
C ASN A 87 -9.17 1.93 -3.21
N ILE A 88 -7.85 2.08 -3.00
CA ILE A 88 -6.92 2.42 -4.08
C ILE A 88 -6.91 1.36 -5.17
N ASN A 89 -6.82 0.08 -4.81
CA ASN A 89 -6.80 -1.04 -5.76
C ASN A 89 -8.04 -1.07 -6.65
N HIS A 90 -9.20 -0.67 -6.13
CA HIS A 90 -10.45 -0.60 -6.88
C HIS A 90 -10.45 0.50 -7.96
N HIS A 91 -9.74 1.61 -7.72
CA HIS A 91 -9.80 2.80 -8.56
C HIS A 91 -8.62 2.96 -9.53
N ILE A 92 -7.48 2.32 -9.26
CA ILE A 92 -6.35 2.31 -10.19
C ILE A 92 -6.52 1.26 -11.30
N PRO A 93 -5.90 1.44 -12.49
CA PRO A 93 -5.93 0.41 -13.52
C PRO A 93 -5.45 -0.95 -13.01
N SER A 94 -6.05 -2.03 -13.51
CA SER A 94 -5.70 -3.40 -13.11
C SER A 94 -4.22 -3.73 -13.34
N THR A 95 -3.58 -3.06 -14.29
CA THR A 95 -2.15 -3.18 -14.64
C THR A 95 -1.19 -2.52 -13.63
N TRP A 96 -1.65 -1.62 -12.76
CA TRP A 96 -0.79 -0.94 -11.78
C TRP A 96 -0.61 -1.81 -10.55
N PRO A 97 0.60 -2.28 -10.20
CA PRO A 97 0.80 -2.94 -8.92
C PRO A 97 0.80 -1.93 -7.76
N ILE A 98 0.70 -2.45 -6.55
CA ILE A 98 0.84 -1.69 -5.32
C ILE A 98 2.09 -2.18 -4.58
N GLN A 99 3.02 -1.27 -4.32
CA GLN A 99 4.17 -1.51 -3.46
C GLN A 99 3.88 -0.98 -2.06
N ILE A 100 3.88 -1.86 -1.06
CA ILE A 100 3.72 -1.46 0.34
C ILE A 100 5.07 -1.56 1.03
N PHE A 101 5.60 -0.42 1.43
CA PHE A 101 6.73 -0.36 2.34
C PHE A 101 6.24 -0.57 3.76
N HIS A 102 6.76 -1.59 4.41
CA HIS A 102 6.28 -2.05 5.71
C HIS A 102 7.43 -2.24 6.71
N GLY A 103 7.08 -2.29 7.99
CA GLY A 103 8.00 -2.53 9.08
C GLY A 103 7.98 -3.99 9.49
N LYS A 104 8.79 -4.34 10.49
CA LYS A 104 8.82 -5.71 11.03
C LYS A 104 7.47 -6.10 11.65
N ASP A 105 6.83 -5.14 12.31
CA ASP A 105 5.69 -5.42 13.19
C ASP A 105 4.37 -5.56 12.46
N ASN A 106 4.24 -5.01 11.24
CA ASN A 106 2.98 -5.05 10.48
C ASN A 106 2.99 -5.99 9.27
N GLU A 107 4.10 -6.68 8.97
CA GLU A 107 4.19 -7.60 7.84
C GLU A 107 3.17 -8.75 7.96
N ALA A 108 3.16 -9.43 9.11
CA ALA A 108 2.27 -10.56 9.36
C ALA A 108 0.81 -10.12 9.33
N PHE A 109 0.51 -8.94 9.88
CA PHE A 109 -0.81 -8.35 9.85
C PHE A 109 -1.30 -8.11 8.41
N ILE A 110 -0.47 -7.48 7.56
CA ILE A 110 -0.83 -7.23 6.15
C ILE A 110 -1.06 -8.57 5.42
N LYS A 111 -0.16 -9.54 5.60
CA LYS A 111 -0.23 -10.87 4.95
C LYS A 111 -1.45 -11.69 5.38
N ASN A 112 -1.91 -11.54 6.62
CA ASN A 112 -3.04 -12.28 7.18
C ASN A 112 -4.39 -11.54 7.00
N SER A 113 -4.38 -10.35 6.40
CA SER A 113 -5.59 -9.59 6.10
C SER A 113 -6.26 -10.05 4.80
N THR A 114 -7.36 -9.39 4.42
CA THR A 114 -8.03 -9.60 3.12
C THR A 114 -7.18 -9.16 1.92
N LEU A 115 -5.99 -8.59 2.13
CA LEU A 115 -5.00 -8.31 1.08
C LEU A 115 -4.21 -9.57 0.64
N ALA A 116 -4.31 -10.68 1.37
CA ALA A 116 -3.55 -11.90 1.11
C ALA A 116 -3.65 -12.40 -0.34
N SER A 117 -4.86 -12.41 -0.92
CA SER A 117 -5.08 -12.86 -2.31
C SER A 117 -4.40 -11.94 -3.33
N LEU A 118 -4.42 -10.63 -3.10
CA LEU A 118 -3.73 -9.64 -3.93
C LEU A 118 -2.21 -9.79 -3.84
N ILE A 119 -1.69 -10.13 -2.66
CA ILE A 119 -0.26 -10.44 -2.46
C ILE A 119 0.13 -11.72 -3.22
N ILE A 120 -0.66 -12.80 -3.07
CA ILE A 120 -0.42 -14.08 -3.75
C ILE A 120 -0.43 -13.91 -5.28
N SER A 121 -1.34 -13.08 -5.80
CA SER A 121 -1.43 -12.78 -7.24
C SER A 121 -0.29 -11.90 -7.79
N GLY A 122 0.51 -11.27 -6.91
CA GLY A 122 1.53 -10.29 -7.29
C GLY A 122 0.99 -8.89 -7.59
N LYS A 123 -0.33 -8.65 -7.42
CA LYS A 123 -0.92 -7.31 -7.50
C LYS A 123 -0.38 -6.38 -6.41
N ILE A 124 -0.16 -6.92 -5.21
CA ILE A 124 0.52 -6.23 -4.11
C ILE A 124 1.85 -6.94 -3.86
N PHE A 125 2.91 -6.17 -3.65
CA PHE A 125 4.16 -6.71 -3.13
C PHE A 125 4.71 -5.85 -1.99
N LEU A 126 5.39 -6.53 -1.07
CA LEU A 126 5.84 -5.95 0.19
C LEU A 126 7.33 -5.64 0.12
N THR A 127 7.73 -4.47 0.60
CA THR A 127 9.13 -4.04 0.69
C THR A 127 9.48 -3.72 2.14
N TYR A 128 10.23 -4.60 2.80
CA TYR A 128 10.63 -4.41 4.18
C TYR A 128 11.55 -3.19 4.35
N MET A 129 11.29 -2.35 5.33
CA MET A 129 12.19 -1.28 5.76
C MET A 129 12.66 -1.54 7.19
N ASN A 130 13.97 -1.57 7.37
CA ASN A 130 14.58 -1.75 8.68
C ASN A 130 14.51 -0.49 9.56
N GLU A 131 14.30 0.67 8.94
CA GLU A 131 14.23 1.96 9.61
C GLU A 131 12.76 2.34 9.81
N THR A 132 12.37 2.59 11.06
CA THR A 132 11.06 3.13 11.39
C THR A 132 11.10 4.65 11.27
N TYR A 133 10.43 5.17 10.23
CA TYR A 133 10.16 6.59 10.12
C TYR A 133 8.81 6.86 10.81
N ASP A 134 8.80 7.60 11.92
CA ASP A 134 7.55 8.05 12.54
C ASP A 134 6.88 9.16 11.71
N ARG A 135 5.66 9.58 12.10
CA ARG A 135 4.91 10.65 11.41
C ARG A 135 5.72 11.95 11.25
N GLY A 136 6.61 12.26 12.19
CA GLY A 136 7.46 13.46 12.17
C GLY A 136 8.61 13.38 11.17
N ARG A 137 8.84 12.21 10.56
CA ARG A 137 9.92 11.96 9.59
C ARG A 137 9.44 11.69 8.17
N THR A 138 8.15 11.83 7.88
CA THR A 138 7.61 11.67 6.51
C THR A 138 8.36 12.55 5.51
N ASN A 139 8.57 13.83 5.83
CA ASN A 139 9.29 14.75 4.95
C ASN A 139 10.73 14.28 4.70
N GLN A 140 11.39 13.71 5.72
CA GLN A 140 12.76 13.19 5.61
C GLN A 140 12.80 11.97 4.70
N LEU A 141 11.84 11.05 4.85
CA LEU A 141 11.73 9.86 4.01
C LEU A 141 11.45 10.22 2.55
N LEU A 142 10.45 11.08 2.34
CA LEU A 142 10.03 11.50 1.01
C LEU A 142 11.03 12.41 0.31
N THR A 143 12.11 12.84 0.99
CA THR A 143 13.25 13.56 0.41
C THR A 143 14.54 12.76 0.41
N ASP A 144 14.52 11.47 0.81
CA ASP A 144 15.68 10.57 0.74
C ASP A 144 15.77 9.91 -0.65
N PRO A 145 16.85 10.15 -1.43
CA PRO A 145 17.06 9.46 -2.70
C PRO A 145 17.08 7.93 -2.58
N LYS A 146 17.55 7.37 -1.46
CA LYS A 146 17.62 5.92 -1.24
C LYS A 146 16.22 5.32 -1.16
N PHE A 147 15.25 6.04 -0.60
CA PHE A 147 13.85 5.60 -0.60
C PHE A 147 13.30 5.54 -2.03
N TRP A 148 13.42 6.63 -2.78
CA TRP A 148 12.94 6.70 -4.18
C TRP A 148 13.59 5.65 -5.08
N GLN A 149 14.88 5.34 -4.85
CA GLN A 149 15.58 4.29 -5.60
C GLN A 149 14.96 2.91 -5.43
N ARG A 150 14.35 2.63 -4.27
CA ARG A 150 13.70 1.34 -3.94
C ARG A 150 12.28 1.21 -4.48
N ILE A 151 11.68 2.30 -4.97
CA ILE A 151 10.37 2.25 -5.63
C ILE A 151 10.53 1.64 -7.02
N ARG A 152 9.72 0.62 -7.32
CA ARG A 152 9.81 -0.17 -8.55
C ARG A 152 8.91 0.36 -9.68
N GLY A 153 8.80 1.67 -9.83
CA GLY A 153 8.09 2.23 -10.98
C GLY A 153 8.37 3.70 -11.25
N GLU A 154 7.97 4.16 -12.44
CA GLU A 154 8.26 5.53 -12.90
C GLU A 154 7.19 6.54 -12.48
N LYS A 155 5.93 6.33 -12.90
CA LYS A 155 4.80 7.15 -12.46
C LYS A 155 4.22 6.55 -11.17
N ILE A 156 4.27 7.30 -10.09
CA ILE A 156 3.99 6.83 -8.74
C ILE A 156 2.76 7.56 -8.21
N LEU A 157 1.67 6.84 -7.96
CA LEU A 157 0.61 7.32 -7.07
C LEU A 157 1.05 7.03 -5.64
N LEU A 158 1.58 8.05 -4.95
CA LEU A 158 1.89 7.98 -3.53
C LEU A 158 0.61 8.27 -2.75
N PHE A 159 0.27 7.39 -1.80
CA PHE A 159 -0.88 7.58 -0.93
C PHE A 159 -0.54 7.19 0.52
N GLN A 160 -1.12 7.89 1.48
CA GLN A 160 -1.07 7.61 2.90
C GLN A 160 -2.40 7.05 3.40
N ILE A 161 -2.41 6.50 4.62
CA ILE A 161 -3.60 5.87 5.20
C ILE A 161 -4.75 6.85 5.48
N ASP A 162 -4.52 8.15 5.34
CA ASP A 162 -5.50 9.23 5.43
C ASP A 162 -5.82 9.84 4.06
N SER A 163 -5.73 9.02 3.01
CA SER A 163 -6.15 9.34 1.64
C SER A 163 -7.15 8.33 1.08
N ALA A 164 -8.10 8.79 0.27
CA ALA A 164 -9.06 7.91 -0.40
C ALA A 164 -9.36 8.38 -1.83
N MET A 165 -9.68 7.44 -2.72
CA MET A 165 -10.20 7.71 -4.05
C MET A 165 -11.72 7.62 -4.07
N CYS A 166 -12.35 8.49 -4.86
CA CYS A 166 -13.79 8.73 -4.86
C CYS A 166 -14.48 8.00 -6.02
N SER A 167 -15.44 7.13 -5.73
CA SER A 167 -16.11 6.31 -6.77
C SER A 167 -16.99 7.12 -7.73
N ASN A 168 -17.55 8.24 -7.28
CA ASN A 168 -18.37 9.13 -8.12
C ASN A 168 -17.54 10.15 -8.91
N SER A 169 -16.22 10.04 -8.91
CA SER A 169 -15.37 10.92 -9.69
C SER A 169 -15.53 10.65 -11.19
N PRO A 170 -15.70 11.69 -12.03
CA PRO A 170 -15.62 11.52 -13.48
C PRO A 170 -14.16 11.39 -13.98
N HIS A 171 -13.18 11.60 -13.10
CA HIS A 171 -11.77 11.62 -13.44
C HIS A 171 -11.13 10.25 -13.19
N LYS A 172 -10.10 9.92 -13.97
CA LYS A 172 -9.27 8.73 -13.79
C LYS A 172 -7.84 9.15 -13.49
N ILE A 173 -7.11 8.31 -12.75
CA ILE A 173 -5.69 8.57 -12.47
C ILE A 173 -4.86 8.74 -13.76
N THR A 174 -5.28 8.08 -14.85
CA THR A 174 -4.64 8.18 -16.17
C THR A 174 -4.72 9.56 -16.80
N ASP A 175 -5.69 10.40 -16.39
CA ASP A 175 -5.90 11.75 -16.94
C ASP A 175 -4.81 12.75 -16.52
N PHE A 176 -3.94 12.32 -15.60
CA PHE A 176 -2.91 13.16 -14.97
C PHE A 176 -1.47 12.70 -15.27
N LEU A 177 -1.28 11.66 -16.08
CA LEU A 177 0.05 11.06 -16.34
C LEU A 177 1.02 11.99 -17.10
N GLN A 178 0.52 13.03 -17.76
CA GLN A 178 1.31 14.09 -18.39
C GLN A 178 2.04 14.99 -17.37
N TYR A 179 1.63 14.97 -16.10
CA TYR A 179 2.26 15.75 -15.04
C TYR A 179 3.33 14.95 -14.32
N ASP A 180 4.39 15.65 -13.90
CA ASP A 180 5.48 15.05 -13.14
C ASP A 180 5.26 15.12 -11.63
N TYR A 181 4.46 16.08 -11.19
CA TYR A 181 4.02 16.22 -9.81
C TYR A 181 2.63 16.86 -9.76
N ILE A 182 1.69 16.21 -9.07
CA ILE A 182 0.36 16.75 -8.81
C ILE A 182 -0.13 16.24 -7.46
N GLY A 183 -0.66 17.16 -6.66
CA GLY A 183 -1.38 16.91 -5.42
C GLY A 183 -2.60 17.82 -5.35
N ALA A 184 -3.20 17.94 -4.17
CA ALA A 184 -4.26 18.92 -3.96
C ALA A 184 -3.71 20.36 -4.13
N PRO A 185 -4.52 21.32 -4.59
CA PRO A 185 -4.14 22.71 -4.54
C PRO A 185 -4.40 23.28 -3.14
N TRP A 186 -3.55 24.22 -2.75
CA TRP A 186 -3.64 24.85 -1.44
C TRP A 186 -4.31 26.22 -1.48
N ASP A 187 -5.23 26.45 -0.54
CA ASP A 187 -5.82 27.76 -0.29
C ASP A 187 -4.87 28.66 0.52
N LEU A 188 -4.61 29.86 0.02
CA LEU A 188 -3.72 30.82 0.68
C LEU A 188 -4.31 31.37 2.00
N SER A 189 -5.59 31.13 2.29
CA SER A 189 -6.16 31.44 3.60
C SER A 189 -5.61 30.55 4.72
N PHE A 190 -5.14 29.34 4.39
CA PHE A 190 -4.65 28.36 5.37
C PHE A 190 -3.13 28.22 5.39
N PHE A 191 -2.44 28.72 4.37
CA PHE A 191 -1.01 28.51 4.23
C PHE A 191 -0.25 29.77 3.84
N THR A 192 0.96 29.89 4.42
CA THR A 192 1.90 30.98 4.16
C THR A 192 3.10 30.47 3.37
N PHE A 193 2.96 30.39 2.06
CA PHE A 193 4.05 30.11 1.12
C PHE A 193 3.91 30.91 -0.17
N ASP A 194 4.89 30.76 -1.07
CA ASP A 194 4.92 31.41 -2.37
C ASP A 194 3.62 31.17 -3.17
N ARG A 195 2.97 32.28 -3.58
CA ARG A 195 1.71 32.27 -4.31
C ARG A 195 1.81 31.61 -5.69
N GLN A 196 3.02 31.47 -6.22
CA GLN A 196 3.26 30.81 -7.50
C GLN A 196 3.12 29.28 -7.39
N TYR A 197 3.50 28.67 -6.27
CA TYR A 197 3.63 27.23 -6.13
C TYR A 197 2.59 26.69 -5.15
N ARG A 198 1.38 26.46 -5.67
CA ARG A 198 0.18 26.17 -4.88
C ARG A 198 -0.40 24.78 -5.08
N VAL A 199 0.37 23.85 -5.65
CA VAL A 199 -0.07 22.48 -5.93
C VAL A 199 0.95 21.52 -5.34
N GLY A 200 0.49 20.66 -4.45
CA GLY A 200 1.30 19.63 -3.84
C GLY A 200 0.53 18.94 -2.74
N ASN A 201 0.98 17.75 -2.35
CA ASN A 201 0.45 17.04 -1.21
C ASN A 201 1.38 15.88 -0.86
N GLY A 202 1.90 15.86 0.36
CA GLY A 202 2.76 14.78 0.85
C GLY A 202 2.08 13.41 0.89
N GLY A 203 0.78 13.39 1.18
CA GLY A 203 0.03 12.17 1.49
C GLY A 203 -0.84 11.60 0.37
N PHE A 204 -1.21 12.36 -0.66
CA PHE A 204 -1.88 11.86 -1.87
C PHE A 204 -1.45 12.63 -3.11
N SER A 205 -0.51 12.06 -3.87
CA SER A 205 0.07 12.72 -5.04
C SER A 205 0.53 11.75 -6.11
N LEU A 206 0.52 12.21 -7.37
CA LEU A 206 1.17 11.52 -8.47
C LEU A 206 2.54 12.16 -8.73
N ARG A 207 3.59 11.36 -8.80
CA ARG A 207 4.98 11.82 -8.95
C ARG A 207 5.74 11.02 -9.99
N SER A 208 6.72 11.63 -10.66
CA SER A 208 7.65 10.92 -11.55
C SER A 208 8.97 10.65 -10.85
N ARG A 209 9.31 9.38 -10.68
CA ARG A 209 10.51 8.93 -9.96
C ARG A 209 11.78 9.58 -10.51
N SER A 210 11.94 9.60 -11.83
CA SER A 210 13.10 10.19 -12.48
C SER A 210 13.27 11.68 -12.17
N LYS A 211 12.18 12.44 -12.16
CA LYS A 211 12.17 13.89 -11.84
C LYS A 211 12.49 14.15 -10.38
N ILE A 212 11.91 13.37 -9.48
CA ILE A 212 12.20 13.48 -8.04
C ILE A 212 13.68 13.19 -7.76
N LEU A 213 14.23 12.09 -8.30
CA LEU A 213 15.64 11.74 -8.13
C LEU A 213 16.57 12.79 -8.75
N ALA A 214 16.26 13.29 -9.94
CA ALA A 214 17.03 14.35 -10.59
C ALA A 214 17.07 15.63 -9.74
N LEU A 215 15.93 16.01 -9.15
CA LEU A 215 15.85 17.21 -8.33
C LEU A 215 16.66 17.08 -7.04
N LEU A 216 16.52 15.96 -6.34
CA LEU A 216 17.26 15.67 -5.11
C LEU A 216 18.78 15.58 -5.35
N ALA A 217 19.21 15.18 -6.55
CA ALA A 217 20.62 15.20 -6.93
C ALA A 217 21.13 16.61 -7.28
N LEU A 218 20.25 17.49 -7.75
CA LEU A 218 20.59 18.85 -8.19
C LEU A 218 20.67 19.84 -7.02
N ILE A 219 19.73 19.76 -6.08
CA ILE A 219 19.63 20.70 -4.96
C ILE A 219 19.36 19.95 -3.64
N PRO A 220 20.07 20.30 -2.54
CA PRO A 220 19.74 19.76 -1.23
C PRO A 220 18.34 20.17 -0.77
N TYR A 221 17.64 19.26 -0.09
CA TYR A 221 16.35 19.54 0.53
C TYR A 221 16.50 20.55 1.69
N ASP A 222 15.67 21.60 1.69
CA ASP A 222 15.55 22.52 2.81
C ASP A 222 14.54 21.99 3.84
N SER A 223 15.06 21.33 4.87
CA SER A 223 14.24 20.76 5.96
C SER A 223 13.39 21.77 6.75
N LYS A 224 13.54 23.08 6.52
CA LYS A 224 12.72 24.12 7.16
C LYS A 224 11.31 24.24 6.55
N ILE A 225 11.11 23.74 5.34
CA ILE A 225 9.80 23.76 4.67
C ILE A 225 9.28 22.33 4.47
N PRO A 226 7.95 22.12 4.42
CA PRO A 226 7.38 20.83 4.07
C PRO A 226 7.90 20.30 2.72
N GLU A 227 7.96 18.98 2.59
CA GLU A 227 8.57 18.33 1.44
C GLU A 227 7.80 18.61 0.14
N ASP A 228 6.46 18.59 0.22
CA ASP A 228 5.56 18.85 -0.89
C ASP A 228 5.66 20.29 -1.39
N VAL A 229 5.76 21.25 -0.47
CA VAL A 229 6.05 22.65 -0.77
C VAL A 229 7.42 22.79 -1.43
N TRP A 230 8.45 22.11 -0.92
CA TRP A 230 9.79 22.15 -1.50
C TRP A 230 9.81 21.61 -2.94
N TYR A 231 9.12 20.48 -3.19
CA TYR A 231 8.97 19.93 -4.53
C TYR A 231 8.23 20.91 -5.45
N ALA A 232 7.10 21.46 -5.00
CA ALA A 232 6.31 22.40 -5.78
C ALA A 232 7.15 23.62 -6.22
N GLN A 233 7.97 24.15 -5.32
CA GLN A 233 8.83 25.31 -5.57
C GLN A 233 10.00 25.02 -6.51
N ASN A 234 10.47 23.77 -6.60
CA ASN A 234 11.77 23.50 -7.23
C ASN A 234 11.71 22.56 -8.44
N LEU A 235 10.59 21.87 -8.71
CA LEU A 235 10.51 20.88 -9.78
C LEU A 235 10.78 21.46 -11.18
N HIS A 236 10.50 22.75 -11.39
CA HIS A 236 10.80 23.45 -12.64
C HIS A 236 12.31 23.42 -12.98
N ARG A 237 13.20 23.31 -11.98
CA ARG A 237 14.67 23.24 -12.17
C ARG A 237 15.14 21.97 -12.89
N VAL A 238 14.31 20.94 -12.94
CA VAL A 238 14.57 19.68 -13.66
C VAL A 238 13.57 19.46 -14.81
N ASN A 239 13.01 20.56 -15.32
CA ASN A 239 11.98 20.56 -16.35
C ASN A 239 10.78 19.68 -15.98
N GLY A 240 10.41 19.63 -14.70
CA GLY A 240 9.24 18.87 -14.26
C GLY A 240 7.95 19.68 -14.39
N SER A 241 6.88 19.02 -14.83
CA SER A 241 5.57 19.65 -15.04
C SER A 241 4.69 19.55 -13.79
N ILE A 242 4.12 20.67 -13.39
CA ILE A 242 3.08 20.79 -12.36
C ILE A 242 1.85 21.44 -13.02
N PRO A 243 0.63 20.91 -12.83
CA PRO A 243 -0.56 21.47 -13.45
C PRO A 243 -0.98 22.81 -12.85
N SER A 244 -1.96 23.46 -13.49
CA SER A 244 -2.67 24.59 -12.90
C SER A 244 -3.51 24.15 -11.70
N ILE A 245 -3.88 25.13 -10.86
CA ILE A 245 -4.79 24.92 -9.73
C ILE A 245 -6.13 24.30 -10.17
N GLU A 246 -6.67 24.74 -11.31
CA GLU A 246 -7.96 24.25 -11.82
C GLU A 246 -7.91 22.77 -12.16
N ILE A 247 -6.78 22.28 -12.68
CA ILE A 247 -6.58 20.85 -12.92
C ILE A 247 -6.32 20.11 -11.60
N ALA A 248 -5.49 20.66 -10.71
CA ALA A 248 -5.18 20.06 -9.41
C ALA A 248 -6.43 19.83 -8.53
N LYS A 249 -7.41 20.75 -8.56
CA LYS A 249 -8.70 20.59 -7.86
C LYS A 249 -9.45 19.34 -8.29
N THR A 250 -9.33 18.95 -9.56
CA THR A 250 -9.96 17.73 -10.09
C THR A 250 -9.26 16.46 -9.64
N PHE A 251 -7.98 16.55 -9.30
CA PHE A 251 -7.18 15.42 -8.83
C PHE A 251 -7.43 15.12 -7.35
N SER A 252 -7.25 16.11 -6.47
CA SER A 252 -7.40 15.88 -5.04
C SER A 252 -7.92 17.10 -4.30
N VAL A 253 -8.66 16.83 -3.22
CA VAL A 253 -9.11 17.82 -2.26
C VAL A 253 -8.36 17.68 -0.94
N GLU A 254 -7.83 18.80 -0.46
CA GLU A 254 -7.21 18.97 0.85
C GLU A 254 -7.76 20.25 1.50
N SER A 255 -7.31 21.44 1.07
CA SER A 255 -7.79 22.73 1.62
C SER A 255 -8.77 23.47 0.71
N MET A 256 -8.71 23.21 -0.61
CA MET A 256 -9.65 23.76 -1.58
C MET A 256 -10.72 22.73 -1.95
N TYR A 257 -11.99 23.09 -1.78
CA TYR A 257 -13.11 22.22 -2.16
C TYR A 257 -13.22 22.06 -3.68
N TYR A 258 -13.53 20.84 -4.11
CA TYR A 258 -13.99 20.52 -5.44
C TYR A 258 -15.08 19.45 -5.34
N VAL A 259 -16.11 19.57 -6.16
CA VAL A 259 -17.33 18.78 -5.99
C VAL A 259 -17.12 17.28 -6.25
N ARG A 260 -16.29 16.89 -7.21
CA ARG A 260 -16.07 15.46 -7.57
C ARG A 260 -14.60 15.20 -7.90
N PRO A 261 -13.69 15.26 -6.93
CA PRO A 261 -12.27 15.04 -7.17
C PRO A 261 -11.98 13.55 -7.44
N LEU A 262 -10.84 13.22 -8.03
CA LEU A 262 -10.38 11.83 -8.14
C LEU A 262 -10.12 11.21 -6.76
N GLY A 263 -9.53 11.99 -5.85
CA GLY A 263 -9.29 11.56 -4.48
C GLY A 263 -9.32 12.70 -3.48
N VAL A 264 -9.04 12.35 -2.24
CA VAL A 264 -9.06 13.24 -1.08
C VAL A 264 -7.89 12.89 -0.19
N HIS A 265 -7.29 13.90 0.43
CA HIS A 265 -6.31 13.76 1.49
C HIS A 265 -6.79 14.54 2.70
N ARG A 266 -6.63 13.98 3.89
CA ARG A 266 -7.12 14.60 5.12
C ARG A 266 -6.52 16.00 5.33
N PHE A 267 -7.40 16.96 5.61
CA PHE A 267 -7.09 18.29 6.15
C PHE A 267 -8.07 18.56 7.31
N PRO A 268 -7.81 19.50 8.24
CA PRO A 268 -8.82 19.96 9.20
C PRO A 268 -10.01 20.62 8.49
N TRP A 269 -10.88 19.79 7.91
CA TRP A 269 -12.13 20.20 7.28
C TRP A 269 -13.14 20.60 8.36
N ASN A 270 -13.82 21.71 8.14
CA ASN A 270 -15.00 22.07 8.95
C ASN A 270 -16.17 21.10 8.66
N CYS A 271 -17.17 21.07 9.54
CA CYS A 271 -18.28 20.11 9.42
C CYS A 271 -19.05 20.24 8.11
N GLN A 272 -19.24 21.46 7.60
CA GLN A 272 -19.97 21.69 6.35
C GLN A 272 -19.22 21.11 5.15
N PHE A 273 -17.92 21.39 5.05
CA PHE A 273 -17.04 20.84 4.03
C PHE A 273 -17.11 19.30 4.07
N ARG A 274 -16.95 18.69 5.25
CA ARG A 274 -17.02 17.24 5.41
C ARG A 274 -18.34 16.68 4.90
N ALA A 275 -19.46 17.30 5.29
CA ALA A 275 -20.79 16.87 4.88
C ALA A 275 -20.97 16.99 3.35
N ASP A 276 -20.49 18.06 2.73
CA ASP A 276 -20.60 18.27 1.29
C ASP A 276 -19.70 17.34 0.49
N LEU A 277 -18.48 17.07 0.99
CA LEU A 277 -17.56 16.12 0.37
C LEU A 277 -18.07 14.68 0.50
N ALA A 278 -18.64 14.29 1.64
CA ALA A 278 -19.17 12.95 1.86
C ALA A 278 -20.34 12.61 0.91
N LYS A 279 -21.11 13.61 0.45
CA LYS A 279 -22.19 13.41 -0.53
C LYS A 279 -21.66 12.95 -1.90
N THR A 280 -20.49 13.44 -2.29
CA THR A 280 -19.92 13.21 -3.62
C THR A 280 -18.73 12.27 -3.61
N CYS A 281 -18.10 12.07 -2.46
CA CYS A 281 -17.03 11.12 -2.20
C CYS A 281 -17.31 10.41 -0.86
N PRO A 282 -18.20 9.41 -0.83
CA PRO A 282 -18.50 8.65 0.38
C PRO A 282 -17.24 8.04 1.02
N GLU A 283 -16.24 7.71 0.21
CA GLU A 283 -14.96 7.15 0.66
C GLU A 283 -14.12 8.11 1.51
N SER A 284 -14.42 9.42 1.46
CA SER A 284 -13.82 10.38 2.41
C SER A 284 -14.11 10.00 3.87
N MET A 285 -15.19 9.24 4.14
CA MET A 285 -15.50 8.72 5.47
C MET A 285 -14.48 7.68 5.97
N LEU A 286 -13.69 7.04 5.08
CA LEU A 286 -12.61 6.16 5.51
C LEU A 286 -11.55 6.96 6.28
N ILE A 287 -11.25 8.17 5.82
CA ILE A 287 -10.10 8.97 6.28
C ILE A 287 -10.44 10.08 7.26
N MET A 288 -11.73 10.27 7.55
CA MET A 288 -12.19 11.19 8.58
C MET A 288 -12.19 10.47 9.93
N PRO A 289 -11.27 10.81 10.86
CA PRO A 289 -11.47 10.34 12.22
C PRO A 289 -12.73 11.00 12.78
N ASP A 290 -13.49 10.20 13.49
CA ASP A 290 -14.59 10.63 14.35
C ASP A 290 -15.76 11.31 13.62
N PHE A 291 -15.92 11.12 12.30
CA PHE A 291 -17.19 11.45 11.63
C PHE A 291 -18.20 10.34 11.88
N TYR A 292 -18.73 10.35 13.08
CA TYR A 292 -19.97 9.65 13.35
C TYR A 292 -21.09 10.51 12.78
N PRO A 293 -21.82 10.06 11.75
CA PRO A 293 -22.88 10.87 11.15
C PRO A 293 -23.92 11.31 12.19
N ALA A 294 -24.03 10.56 13.28
CA ALA A 294 -24.60 11.00 14.53
C ALA A 294 -23.98 10.25 15.72
N ILE A 295 -24.05 10.86 16.89
CA ILE A 295 -23.51 10.38 18.17
C ILE A 295 -24.63 10.48 19.21
N ALA A 296 -24.77 9.47 20.05
CA ALA A 296 -25.63 9.58 21.22
C ALA A 296 -24.85 10.28 22.34
N ILE A 297 -25.44 11.31 22.93
CA ILE A 297 -24.83 12.05 24.04
C ILE A 297 -25.58 11.72 25.32
N ILE A 298 -24.84 11.34 26.35
CA ILE A 298 -25.36 11.15 27.70
C ILE A 298 -24.58 12.07 28.63
N VAL A 299 -25.28 12.86 29.45
CA VAL A 299 -24.69 13.75 30.44
C VAL A 299 -25.17 13.31 31.80
N GLU A 300 -24.26 12.79 32.63
CA GLU A 300 -24.57 12.38 34.00
C GLU A 300 -23.32 12.47 34.87
N PHE A 301 -23.37 13.35 35.86
CA PHE A 301 -22.22 13.64 36.71
C PHE A 301 -22.16 12.75 37.94
N ARG A 302 -23.25 12.04 38.28
CA ARG A 302 -23.38 11.23 39.48
C ARG A 302 -23.08 9.74 39.21
N ALA A 303 -22.42 9.09 40.15
CA ALA A 303 -22.27 7.63 40.17
C ALA A 303 -23.59 6.96 40.60
N VAL A 304 -24.46 6.65 39.64
CA VAL A 304 -25.76 6.02 39.87
C VAL A 304 -25.95 4.76 39.02
N ASP A 305 -26.48 3.69 39.63
CA ASP A 305 -26.63 2.37 38.97
C ASP A 305 -27.50 2.42 37.70
N HIS A 306 -28.48 3.31 37.66
CA HIS A 306 -29.34 3.48 36.49
C HIS A 306 -28.60 4.03 35.27
N LEU A 307 -27.48 4.75 35.44
CA LEU A 307 -26.68 5.26 34.32
C LEU A 307 -26.21 4.10 33.44
N VAL A 308 -25.72 3.02 34.04
CA VAL A 308 -25.24 1.83 33.32
C VAL A 308 -26.38 1.21 32.50
N ALA A 309 -27.56 1.07 33.10
CA ALA A 309 -28.73 0.51 32.41
C ALA A 309 -29.21 1.42 31.27
N ILE A 310 -29.22 2.74 31.46
CA ILE A 310 -29.57 3.72 30.43
C ILE A 310 -28.60 3.63 29.26
N VAL A 311 -27.29 3.58 29.51
CA VAL A 311 -26.28 3.48 28.44
C VAL A 311 -26.46 2.20 27.63
N HIS A 312 -26.73 1.05 28.28
CA HIS A 312 -27.03 -0.20 27.58
C HIS A 312 -28.32 -0.11 26.77
N ASN A 313 -29.37 0.52 27.31
CA ASN A 313 -30.62 0.71 26.58
C ASN A 313 -30.43 1.61 25.34
N VAL A 314 -29.71 2.72 25.49
CA VAL A 314 -29.35 3.60 24.37
C VAL A 314 -28.54 2.82 23.32
N ASN A 315 -27.50 2.10 23.75
CA ASN A 315 -26.67 1.28 22.86
C ASN A 315 -27.47 0.23 22.08
N TYR A 316 -28.50 -0.35 22.71
CA TYR A 316 -29.39 -1.34 22.09
C TYR A 316 -30.29 -0.72 21.00
N HIS A 317 -30.70 0.54 21.16
CA HIS A 317 -31.66 1.19 20.27
C HIS A 317 -31.03 2.10 19.19
N ILE A 318 -29.77 2.47 19.31
CA ILE A 318 -29.06 3.25 18.28
C ILE A 318 -28.37 2.32 17.26
N PRO A 319 -28.12 2.80 16.02
CA PRO A 319 -27.32 2.04 15.06
C PRO A 319 -25.98 1.60 15.66
N SER A 320 -25.53 0.39 15.33
CA SER A 320 -24.25 -0.14 15.83
C SER A 320 -23.05 0.74 15.46
N THR A 321 -23.18 1.54 14.41
CA THR A 321 -22.20 2.53 13.94
C THR A 321 -22.17 3.84 14.73
N TRP A 322 -23.19 4.16 15.53
CA TRP A 322 -23.23 5.39 16.33
C TRP A 322 -22.48 5.18 17.65
N PRO A 323 -21.51 6.01 17.99
CA PRO A 323 -20.87 5.93 19.29
C PRO A 323 -21.74 6.61 20.34
N ILE A 324 -21.32 6.45 21.59
CA ILE A 324 -21.92 7.14 22.73
C ILE A 324 -20.84 8.00 23.37
N GLN A 325 -21.06 9.31 23.45
CA GLN A 325 -20.25 10.21 24.26
C GLN A 325 -20.93 10.39 25.61
N ILE A 326 -20.24 10.00 26.68
CA ILE A 326 -20.67 10.25 28.06
C ILE A 326 -19.87 11.44 28.59
N PHE A 327 -20.58 12.53 28.90
CA PHE A 327 -20.04 13.62 29.69
C PHE A 327 -20.25 13.30 31.17
N HIS A 328 -19.16 13.14 31.90
CA HIS A 328 -19.18 12.67 33.29
C HIS A 328 -18.48 13.65 34.23
N GLY A 329 -18.78 13.51 35.52
CA GLY A 329 -18.09 14.21 36.60
C GLY A 329 -16.85 13.43 37.04
N LYS A 330 -15.99 14.08 37.82
CA LYS A 330 -14.74 13.48 38.34
C LYS A 330 -15.02 12.22 39.19
N ASP A 331 -16.10 12.25 39.96
CA ASP A 331 -16.46 11.18 40.90
C ASP A 331 -17.17 10.00 40.23
N ASN A 332 -17.57 10.13 38.96
CA ASN A 332 -18.31 9.12 38.22
C ASN A 332 -17.45 8.34 37.20
N GLU A 333 -16.27 8.85 36.82
CA GLU A 333 -15.44 8.20 35.80
C GLU A 333 -15.07 6.76 36.19
N ASP A 334 -14.58 6.60 37.42
CA ASP A 334 -14.17 5.32 37.98
C ASP A 334 -15.32 4.32 38.06
N PHE A 335 -16.51 4.81 38.41
CA PHE A 335 -17.74 4.00 38.45
C PHE A 335 -18.10 3.49 37.05
N ILE A 336 -18.09 4.38 36.05
CA ILE A 336 -18.39 4.02 34.66
C ILE A 336 -17.38 2.98 34.14
N ARG A 337 -16.08 3.21 34.36
CA ARG A 337 -15.00 2.33 33.88
C ARG A 337 -15.01 0.94 34.52
N LYS A 338 -15.46 0.82 35.77
CA LYS A 338 -15.56 -0.47 36.50
C LYS A 338 -16.89 -1.19 36.29
N SER A 339 -17.82 -0.59 35.56
CA SER A 339 -19.13 -1.17 35.26
C SER A 339 -19.10 -2.16 34.08
N THR A 340 -20.27 -2.71 33.74
CA THR A 340 -20.46 -3.55 32.54
C THR A 340 -20.29 -2.78 31.22
N LEU A 341 -20.03 -1.47 31.26
CA LEU A 341 -19.69 -0.65 30.09
C LEU A 341 -18.21 -0.77 29.68
N ALA A 342 -17.35 -1.35 30.53
CA ALA A 342 -15.91 -1.46 30.27
C ALA A 342 -15.56 -2.04 28.88
N PRO A 343 -16.23 -3.09 28.38
CA PRO A 343 -15.94 -3.61 27.04
C PRO A 343 -16.29 -2.63 25.92
N LEU A 344 -17.39 -1.88 26.07
CA LEU A 344 -17.82 -0.88 25.09
C LEU A 344 -16.86 0.32 25.06
N ILE A 345 -16.34 0.72 26.23
CA ILE A 345 -15.27 1.73 26.34
C ILE A 345 -13.99 1.22 25.67
N ALA A 346 -13.57 -0.02 25.98
CA ALA A 346 -12.37 -0.62 25.41
C ALA A 346 -12.45 -0.77 23.87
N SER A 347 -13.65 -1.03 23.35
CA SER A 347 -13.90 -1.13 21.90
C SER A 347 -13.97 0.22 21.18
N GLY A 348 -13.95 1.36 21.89
CA GLY A 348 -14.16 2.68 21.31
C GLY A 348 -15.62 2.99 20.94
N LYS A 349 -16.58 2.17 21.39
CA LYS A 349 -18.02 2.44 21.23
C LYS A 349 -18.50 3.54 22.18
N ILE A 350 -17.89 3.65 23.37
CA ILE A 350 -18.18 4.68 24.36
C ILE A 350 -16.94 5.56 24.57
N PHE A 351 -17.14 6.88 24.44
CA PHE A 351 -16.17 7.90 24.79
C PHE A 351 -16.54 8.55 26.12
N LEU A 352 -15.54 8.81 26.96
CA LEU A 352 -15.72 9.51 28.23
C LEU A 352 -15.08 10.90 28.12
N THR A 353 -15.85 11.94 28.44
CA THR A 353 -15.36 13.32 28.51
C THR A 353 -15.66 13.86 29.89
N LEU A 354 -14.60 14.22 30.62
CA LEU A 354 -14.72 14.89 31.89
C LEU A 354 -15.23 16.32 31.67
N MET A 355 -16.31 16.67 32.35
CA MET A 355 -16.76 18.06 32.46
C MET A 355 -16.32 18.60 33.80
N GLU A 356 -15.38 19.53 33.80
CA GLU A 356 -15.10 20.36 34.97
C GLU A 356 -16.31 21.27 35.20
N GLN A 357 -16.68 21.49 36.47
CA GLN A 357 -17.85 22.30 36.84
C GLN A 357 -17.84 23.61 36.04
N PHE A 358 -18.91 23.86 35.29
CA PHE A 358 -19.18 25.22 34.83
C PHE A 358 -19.32 26.08 36.09
N ASP A 359 -18.43 27.05 36.23
CA ASP A 359 -18.63 28.18 37.12
C ASP A 359 -19.97 28.82 36.71
N ASP A 360 -20.96 28.82 37.62
CA ASP A 360 -22.36 29.27 37.41
C ASP A 360 -22.49 30.79 37.13
N ARG A 361 -21.47 31.39 36.49
CA ARG A 361 -21.46 32.78 36.02
C ARG A 361 -21.87 32.85 34.55
N PHE A 362 -23.12 32.53 34.25
CA PHE A 362 -23.80 32.95 33.03
C PHE A 362 -25.25 33.33 33.29
#